data_AF-A0A1F6LH57-F1
#
_entry.id   AF-A0A1F6LH57-F1
#
_cell.length_a   1.000
_cell.length_b   1.000
_cell.length_c   1.000
_cell.angle_alpha   90.00
_cell.angle_beta   90.00
_cell.angle_gamma   90.00
#
_symmetry.space_group_name_H-M   'P 1'
#
loop_
_entity.id
_entity.type
_entity.pdbx_description
1 polymer ?
#
loop_
_entity_poly.entity_id
_entity_poly.type
_entity_poly.pdbx_seq_one_letter_code
_entity_poly.pdbx_strand_id
1 'polypeptide(L)'
;MKKNVFLSLSLSFFVAFFAISFVSAQTEEPVLTDNNVGETSDNSGDLETVDDILVELEEPEELEGVELENITKVPSGFGMWLRDWREKISIALTFDPVKKAEKQLIYAEERMAIAQKILEESTNANAQKKAEQMIEIAQKHMDNIQRKKDSWIEKTTERAEKLKKNLATHQLRRDKIMEDLADNLPEDAKDRFELLREQMLDRGRSLIGDIDDAEVTSRTFEHLNSVWERIQTHLGAVKEFNKQKKEILNNSELTTEEKVEQIRILQEERKLKLESIRLNYKGFYEDLVSKAQSGDLQAGHRLEVISDAKKILQEKNNLFKERSQKMMELKSEGLTEEQIRERMQQLIDEHTKKIEDLKGKSVELRRAQSEFIEDRQDMRAEIESARIKAERLESDRETELRRYPNTVE
;
A
#
# COMPACT_ATOMS: atom_id res chain seq x y z
N MET A 1 49.08 48.45 15.20
CA MET A 1 48.78 48.17 16.62
C MET A 1 47.64 49.08 17.09
N LYS A 2 46.41 48.56 17.19
CA LYS A 2 45.28 49.28 17.79
C LYS A 2 44.56 48.33 18.74
N LYS A 3 44.35 48.83 19.96
CA LYS A 3 43.90 48.10 21.16
C LYS A 3 42.40 47.88 21.16
N ASN A 4 42.02 46.75 21.76
CA ASN A 4 40.67 46.33 22.10
C ASN A 4 39.91 47.37 22.94
N VAL A 5 38.61 47.49 22.68
CA VAL A 5 37.63 47.98 23.65
C VAL A 5 36.42 47.05 23.61
N PHE A 6 36.20 46.37 24.73
CA PHE A 6 34.98 45.63 25.09
C PHE A 6 34.40 46.34 26.32
N LEU A 7 33.12 46.70 26.31
CA LEU A 7 32.22 46.90 27.48
C LEU A 7 30.85 47.33 26.92
N SER A 8 29.86 46.46 26.83
CA SER A 8 28.81 46.15 27.84
C SER A 8 27.91 47.34 28.21
N LEU A 9 26.60 47.23 27.92
CA LEU A 9 25.58 48.08 28.53
C LEU A 9 24.25 47.32 28.74
N SER A 10 23.83 47.33 30.01
CA SER A 10 22.48 47.26 30.63
C SER A 10 21.49 46.11 30.30
N LEU A 11 20.99 45.32 31.28
CA LEU A 11 20.01 45.66 32.37
C LEU A 11 18.65 46.09 31.76
N SER A 12 17.44 45.61 32.10
CA SER A 12 16.90 44.96 33.29
C SER A 12 15.42 44.56 33.06
N PHE A 13 14.86 43.81 34.01
CA PHE A 13 13.50 43.92 34.58
C PHE A 13 12.30 43.07 34.07
N PHE A 14 11.72 42.41 35.09
CA PHE A 14 10.30 42.14 35.40
C PHE A 14 9.83 40.68 35.55
N VAL A 15 9.65 40.35 36.84
CA VAL A 15 9.01 39.21 37.50
C VAL A 15 7.53 39.11 37.14
N ALA A 16 7.01 37.88 37.00
CA ALA A 16 5.65 37.56 37.44
C ALA A 16 5.57 36.08 37.87
N PHE A 17 5.52 35.88 39.18
CA PHE A 17 5.00 34.69 39.84
C PHE A 17 3.50 34.56 39.52
N PHE A 18 3.05 33.37 39.11
CA PHE A 18 1.71 32.90 39.42
C PHE A 18 1.78 31.44 39.84
N ALA A 19 1.59 31.22 41.13
CA ALA A 19 1.24 29.95 41.71
C ALA A 19 -0.25 29.68 41.47
N ILE A 20 -0.60 28.48 41.02
CA ILE A 20 -1.90 27.87 41.27
C ILE A 20 -1.60 26.46 41.81
N SER A 21 -1.92 26.27 43.09
CA SER A 21 -2.06 24.96 43.75
C SER A 21 -3.54 24.55 43.73
N PHE A 22 -3.80 23.27 44.05
CA PHE A 22 -5.10 22.58 44.26
C PHE A 22 -5.75 22.03 42.97
N VAL A 23 -6.31 20.81 42.89
CA VAL A 23 -6.83 19.83 43.86
C VAL A 23 -6.61 18.40 43.32
N SER A 24 -6.31 17.45 44.22
CA SER A 24 -6.44 16.00 44.02
C SER A 24 -7.89 15.56 43.80
N ALA A 25 -8.14 14.76 42.76
CA ALA A 25 -9.23 13.78 42.78
C ALA A 25 -8.61 12.41 42.50
N GLN A 26 -8.35 11.71 43.60
CA GLN A 26 -8.07 10.29 43.64
C GLN A 26 -9.44 9.61 43.75
N THR A 27 -9.77 8.73 42.80
CA THR A 27 -10.72 7.66 43.05
C THR A 27 -10.03 6.38 42.61
N GLU A 28 -9.75 5.55 43.60
CA GLU A 28 -9.36 4.14 43.53
C GLU A 28 -10.47 3.38 42.75
N GLU A 29 -10.23 2.33 41.96
CA GLU A 29 -9.62 1.07 42.32
C GLU A 29 -9.31 0.22 41.06
N PRO A 30 -8.56 -0.90 41.22
CA PRO A 30 -7.78 -1.55 40.18
C PRO A 30 -8.56 -2.65 39.46
N VAL A 31 -8.29 -2.84 38.17
CA VAL A 31 -8.61 -4.11 37.50
C VAL A 31 -7.39 -4.60 36.74
N LEU A 32 -6.72 -5.53 37.44
CA LEU A 32 -6.09 -6.75 36.94
C LEU A 32 -5.73 -6.77 35.44
N THR A 33 -4.44 -6.76 35.21
CA THR A 33 -3.81 -7.49 34.11
C THR A 33 -4.33 -8.93 34.10
N ASP A 34 -5.15 -9.26 33.12
CA ASP A 34 -5.25 -10.64 32.65
C ASP A 34 -4.73 -10.68 31.21
N ASN A 35 -3.48 -11.14 31.11
CA ASN A 35 -2.88 -11.58 29.87
C ASN A 35 -3.57 -12.88 29.48
N ASN A 36 -4.62 -12.78 28.69
CA ASN A 36 -5.08 -13.91 27.89
C ASN A 36 -5.81 -13.43 26.64
N VAL A 37 -5.06 -12.82 25.71
CA VAL A 37 -5.46 -12.82 24.29
C VAL A 37 -5.12 -14.20 23.75
N GLY A 38 -5.95 -15.18 24.14
CA GLY A 38 -6.29 -16.24 23.23
C GLY A 38 -7.19 -15.60 22.19
N GLU A 39 -6.61 -15.18 21.07
CA GLU A 39 -7.39 -14.86 19.87
C GLU A 39 -8.00 -16.18 19.36
N THR A 40 -9.13 -16.53 19.95
CA THR A 40 -10.23 -17.11 19.19
C THR A 40 -10.64 -16.06 18.16
N SER A 41 -10.04 -16.13 16.97
CA SER A 41 -10.54 -15.38 15.83
C SER A 41 -11.82 -16.06 15.37
N ASP A 42 -12.91 -15.32 15.52
CA ASP A 42 -14.26 -15.64 15.06
C ASP A 42 -14.21 -16.06 13.59
N ASN A 43 -14.53 -17.33 13.34
CA ASN A 43 -14.81 -17.85 12.03
C ASN A 43 -16.25 -17.44 11.66
N SER A 44 -16.44 -16.18 11.28
CA SER A 44 -17.61 -15.76 10.50
C SER A 44 -17.11 -15.50 9.08
N GLY A 45 -17.50 -16.35 8.14
CA GLY A 45 -17.12 -16.30 6.73
C GLY A 45 -17.59 -15.04 6.03
N ASP A 46 -16.85 -13.94 6.21
CA ASP A 46 -16.90 -12.81 5.30
C ASP A 46 -16.20 -13.21 4.00
N LEU A 47 -16.99 -13.21 2.94
CA LEU A 47 -16.58 -13.52 1.58
C LEU A 47 -15.50 -12.54 1.11
N GLU A 48 -14.25 -13.00 1.03
CA GLU A 48 -13.12 -12.23 0.51
C GLU A 48 -13.37 -11.90 -0.98
N THR A 49 -13.62 -10.62 -1.33
CA THR A 49 -13.89 -10.13 -2.70
C THR A 49 -12.61 -9.76 -3.47
N VAL A 50 -12.73 -9.49 -4.79
CA VAL A 50 -11.55 -9.09 -5.61
C VAL A 50 -10.95 -7.84 -5.03
N ASP A 51 -11.83 -6.93 -4.63
CA ASP A 51 -11.47 -5.67 -4.02
C ASP A 51 -10.83 -5.94 -2.65
N ASP A 52 -11.30 -6.92 -1.85
CA ASP A 52 -10.66 -7.26 -0.56
C ASP A 52 -9.25 -7.84 -0.72
N ILE A 53 -9.02 -8.73 -1.70
CA ILE A 53 -7.66 -9.24 -1.98
C ILE A 53 -6.77 -8.13 -2.55
N LEU A 54 -7.31 -7.27 -3.40
CA LEU A 54 -6.57 -6.11 -3.89
C LEU A 54 -6.23 -5.15 -2.74
N VAL A 55 -7.13 -4.97 -1.77
CA VAL A 55 -6.94 -4.17 -0.55
C VAL A 55 -5.91 -4.82 0.38
N GLU A 56 -5.93 -6.14 0.56
CA GLU A 56 -4.92 -6.87 1.35
C GLU A 56 -3.54 -6.77 0.69
N LEU A 57 -3.45 -7.00 -0.62
CA LEU A 57 -2.24 -6.80 -1.41
C LEU A 57 -1.79 -5.33 -1.48
N GLU A 58 -2.73 -4.43 -1.23
CA GLU A 58 -2.50 -3.00 -1.12
C GLU A 58 -1.94 -2.64 0.25
N GLU A 59 -2.17 -3.37 1.34
CA GLU A 59 -1.59 -3.05 2.65
C GLU A 59 -0.07 -3.18 2.58
N PRO A 60 0.65 -2.04 2.61
CA PRO A 60 2.08 -2.09 2.43
C PRO A 60 2.70 -2.57 3.74
N GLU A 61 3.69 -3.46 3.64
CA GLU A 61 4.39 -4.03 4.80
C GLU A 61 4.74 -2.95 5.84
N GLU A 62 4.63 -3.32 7.12
CA GLU A 62 5.07 -2.47 8.21
C GLU A 62 6.60 -2.30 8.18
N LEU A 63 7.06 -1.12 8.59
CA LEU A 63 8.49 -0.88 8.72
C LEU A 63 9.04 -1.66 9.91
N GLU A 64 10.06 -2.46 9.66
CA GLU A 64 10.59 -3.37 10.67
C GLU A 64 11.18 -2.57 11.84
N GLY A 65 10.64 -2.80 13.05
CA GLY A 65 10.94 -2.10 14.31
C GLY A 65 11.23 -0.62 14.16
N VAL A 66 10.32 0.05 13.47
CA VAL A 66 10.16 1.50 13.42
C VAL A 66 8.78 1.82 13.96
N GLU A 67 8.72 2.61 15.01
CA GLU A 67 7.46 3.15 15.53
C GLU A 67 7.15 4.45 14.76
N LEU A 68 6.04 4.46 14.03
CA LEU A 68 5.54 5.65 13.34
C LEU A 68 4.54 6.37 14.25
N GLU A 69 4.62 7.71 14.27
CA GLU A 69 3.62 8.51 14.98
C GLU A 69 2.25 8.39 14.28
N ASN A 70 1.24 7.92 15.00
CA ASN A 70 -0.12 7.83 14.49
C ASN A 70 -0.73 9.23 14.31
N ILE A 71 -0.79 9.69 13.06
CA ILE A 71 -1.35 10.99 12.70
C ILE A 71 -2.88 10.90 12.73
N THR A 72 -3.48 11.14 13.89
CA THR A 72 -4.93 11.16 14.07
C THR A 72 -5.57 12.48 13.62
N LYS A 73 -4.78 13.55 13.54
CA LYS A 73 -5.23 14.88 13.13
C LYS A 73 -4.12 15.63 12.40
N VAL A 74 -4.48 16.39 11.36
CA VAL A 74 -3.53 17.29 10.69
C VAL A 74 -2.95 18.30 11.69
N PRO A 75 -1.61 18.36 11.86
CA PRO A 75 -1.01 19.28 12.81
C PRO A 75 -1.29 20.74 12.44
N SER A 76 -1.45 21.58 13.47
CA SER A 76 -1.62 23.03 13.27
C SER A 76 -0.35 23.66 12.69
N GLY A 77 -0.43 24.86 12.12
CA GLY A 77 0.74 25.54 11.54
C GLY A 77 1.91 25.71 12.52
N PHE A 78 1.62 26.01 13.80
CA PHE A 78 2.63 26.07 14.85
C PHE A 78 3.16 24.66 15.22
N GLY A 79 2.28 23.66 15.25
CA GLY A 79 2.67 22.26 15.45
C GLY A 79 3.65 21.77 14.38
N MET A 80 3.36 22.08 13.11
CA MET A 80 4.25 21.78 11.97
C MET A 80 5.61 22.47 12.10
N TRP A 81 5.63 23.75 12.46
CA TRP A 81 6.88 24.48 12.67
C TRP A 81 7.74 23.87 13.78
N LEU A 82 7.12 23.50 14.91
CA LEU A 82 7.84 22.87 16.02
C LEU A 82 8.37 21.49 15.62
N ARG A 83 7.60 20.74 14.83
CA ARG A 83 8.00 19.43 14.27
C ARG A 83 9.23 19.57 13.38
N ASP A 84 9.18 20.46 12.39
CA ASP A 84 10.31 20.76 11.50
C ASP A 84 11.59 21.14 12.27
N TRP A 85 11.45 21.91 13.36
CA TRP A 85 12.58 22.34 14.18
C TRP A 85 13.19 21.17 14.96
N ARG A 86 12.35 20.34 15.60
CA ARG A 86 12.79 19.14 16.33
C ARG A 86 13.47 18.13 15.40
N GLU A 87 12.94 17.92 14.21
CA GLU A 87 13.53 17.04 13.20
C GLU A 87 14.93 17.51 12.79
N LYS A 88 15.09 18.79 12.48
CA LYS A 88 16.39 19.37 12.09
C LYS A 88 17.43 19.20 13.19
N ILE A 89 17.07 19.46 14.45
CA ILE A 89 17.97 19.26 15.60
C ILE A 89 18.30 17.78 15.76
N SER A 90 17.29 16.92 15.71
CA SER A 90 17.44 15.47 15.84
C SER A 90 18.39 14.91 14.77
N ILE A 91 18.27 15.33 13.51
CA ILE A 91 19.17 14.94 12.42
C ILE A 91 20.57 15.52 12.62
N ALA A 92 20.68 16.80 13.00
CA ALA A 92 21.97 17.47 13.18
C ALA A 92 22.81 16.83 14.30
N LEU A 93 22.17 16.43 15.40
CA LEU A 93 22.82 15.78 16.53
C LEU A 93 23.06 14.28 16.33
N THR A 94 22.60 13.69 15.22
CA THR A 94 22.84 12.27 14.90
C THR A 94 24.11 12.15 14.08
N PHE A 95 25.15 11.49 14.59
CA PHE A 95 26.43 11.36 13.87
C PHE A 95 26.55 10.07 13.06
N ASP A 96 25.94 8.97 13.53
CA ASP A 96 25.90 7.72 12.78
C ASP A 96 25.09 7.89 11.47
N PRO A 97 25.69 7.60 10.30
CA PRO A 97 25.01 7.75 9.02
C PRO A 97 23.80 6.82 8.85
N VAL A 98 23.83 5.59 9.41
CA VAL A 98 22.71 4.65 9.31
C VAL A 98 21.53 5.16 10.12
N LYS A 99 21.77 5.51 11.38
CA LYS A 99 20.76 6.10 12.27
C LYS A 99 20.20 7.42 11.73
N LYS A 100 21.04 8.20 11.04
CA LYS A 100 20.61 9.45 10.40
C LYS A 100 19.67 9.17 9.24
N ALA A 101 19.97 8.17 8.40
CA ALA A 101 19.10 7.77 7.30
C ALA A 101 17.77 7.19 7.80
N GLU A 102 17.77 6.36 8.85
CA GLU A 102 16.54 5.87 9.49
C GLU A 102 15.66 7.00 9.99
N LYS A 103 16.23 8.00 10.68
CA LYS A 103 15.45 9.17 11.12
C LYS A 103 14.85 9.93 9.95
N GLN A 104 15.60 10.09 8.87
CA GLN A 104 15.09 10.74 7.67
C GLN A 104 13.97 9.92 7.03
N LEU A 105 14.08 8.59 7.03
CA LEU A 105 13.04 7.69 6.54
C LEU A 105 11.76 7.80 7.38
N ILE A 106 11.88 7.78 8.71
CA ILE A 106 10.74 7.99 9.64
C ILE A 106 10.05 9.31 9.34
N TYR A 107 10.81 10.40 9.24
CA TYR A 107 10.22 11.70 8.92
C TYR A 107 9.60 11.74 7.52
N ALA A 108 10.12 10.98 6.54
CA ALA A 108 9.50 10.84 5.23
C ALA A 108 8.12 10.17 5.33
N GLU A 109 8.01 9.05 6.05
CA GLU A 109 6.75 8.35 6.31
C GLU A 109 5.72 9.25 7.02
N GLU A 110 6.14 9.93 8.09
CA GLU A 110 5.24 10.83 8.82
C GLU A 110 4.72 11.97 7.93
N ARG A 111 5.54 12.47 6.99
CA ARG A 111 5.10 13.50 6.03
C ARG A 111 4.12 12.93 5.01
N MET A 112 4.34 11.71 4.53
CA MET A 112 3.37 11.03 3.66
C MET A 112 2.05 10.78 4.39
N ALA A 113 2.08 10.33 5.65
CA ALA A 113 0.89 10.13 6.47
C ALA A 113 0.13 11.44 6.71
N ILE A 114 0.82 12.56 6.99
CA ILE A 114 0.18 13.87 7.08
C ILE A 114 -0.43 14.28 5.74
N ALA A 115 0.26 14.05 4.61
CA ALA A 115 -0.28 14.38 3.29
C ALA A 115 -1.58 13.63 3.00
N GLN A 116 -1.60 12.33 3.30
CA GLN A 116 -2.78 11.49 3.20
C GLN A 116 -3.91 12.03 4.07
N LYS A 117 -3.65 12.30 5.35
CA LYS A 117 -4.64 12.85 6.28
C LYS A 117 -5.24 14.17 5.81
N ILE A 118 -4.42 15.07 5.26
CA ILE A 118 -4.88 16.36 4.73
C ILE A 118 -5.90 16.16 3.60
N LEU A 119 -5.67 15.18 2.72
CA LEU A 119 -6.52 14.91 1.57
C LEU A 119 -7.78 14.13 1.94
N GLU A 120 -7.72 13.26 2.95
CA GLU A 120 -8.90 12.63 3.56
C GLU A 120 -9.85 13.65 4.20
N GLU A 121 -9.29 14.66 4.90
CA GLU A 121 -10.10 15.62 5.66
C GLU A 121 -10.65 16.77 4.79
N SER A 122 -10.09 17.03 3.60
CA SER A 122 -10.49 18.19 2.78
C SER A 122 -10.09 18.11 1.31
N THR A 123 -11.04 18.44 0.43
CA THR A 123 -10.86 18.57 -1.03
C THR A 123 -10.57 20.00 -1.51
N ASN A 124 -10.37 20.96 -0.60
CA ASN A 124 -10.05 22.36 -0.97
C ASN A 124 -8.64 22.46 -1.58
N ALA A 125 -8.48 23.30 -2.61
CA ALA A 125 -7.20 23.63 -3.25
C ALA A 125 -6.07 23.99 -2.25
N ASN A 126 -6.38 24.70 -1.15
CA ASN A 126 -5.39 25.02 -0.13
C ASN A 126 -4.92 23.78 0.67
N ALA A 127 -5.80 22.80 0.90
CA ALA A 127 -5.44 21.54 1.53
C ALA A 127 -4.59 20.69 0.59
N GLN A 128 -4.97 20.61 -0.68
CA GLN A 128 -4.20 19.90 -1.71
C GLN A 128 -2.78 20.45 -1.83
N LYS A 129 -2.62 21.78 -1.90
CA LYS A 129 -1.30 22.40 -1.92
C LYS A 129 -0.46 22.07 -0.68
N LYS A 130 -1.08 21.97 0.50
CA LYS A 130 -0.38 21.55 1.73
C LYS A 130 0.02 20.08 1.68
N ALA A 131 -0.84 19.20 1.17
CA ALA A 131 -0.51 17.79 1.01
C ALA A 131 0.66 17.60 0.04
N GLU A 132 0.65 18.29 -1.10
CA GLU A 132 1.78 18.31 -2.03
C GLU A 132 3.08 18.80 -1.38
N GLN A 133 3.01 19.85 -0.56
CA GLN A 133 4.18 20.32 0.19
C GLN A 133 4.71 19.25 1.15
N MET A 134 3.83 18.47 1.78
CA MET A 134 4.26 17.37 2.65
C MET A 134 4.94 16.26 1.86
N ILE A 135 4.39 15.90 0.70
CA ILE A 135 4.99 14.93 -0.22
C ILE A 135 6.38 15.41 -0.70
N GLU A 136 6.52 16.69 -1.04
CA GLU A 136 7.81 17.28 -1.44
C GLU A 136 8.83 17.26 -0.29
N ILE A 137 8.40 17.50 0.95
CA ILE A 137 9.27 17.40 2.14
C ILE A 137 9.67 15.94 2.38
N ALA A 138 8.74 14.99 2.26
CA ALA A 138 9.04 13.56 2.36
C ALA A 138 10.12 13.17 1.34
N GLN A 139 9.96 13.62 0.10
CA GLN A 139 10.93 13.37 -0.96
C GLN A 139 12.29 13.99 -0.66
N LYS A 140 12.34 15.20 -0.07
CA LYS A 140 13.60 15.82 0.33
C LYS A 140 14.35 14.98 1.38
N HIS A 141 13.65 14.30 2.28
CA HIS A 141 14.29 13.36 3.20
C HIS A 141 14.90 12.17 2.43
N MET A 142 14.15 11.59 1.49
CA MET A 142 14.66 10.50 0.65
C MET A 142 15.85 10.92 -0.23
N ASP A 143 15.82 12.12 -0.79
CA ASP A 143 16.94 12.67 -1.57
C ASP A 143 18.20 12.85 -0.71
N ASN A 144 18.05 13.18 0.57
CA ASN A 144 19.18 13.28 1.49
C ASN A 144 19.76 11.91 1.84
N ILE A 145 18.91 10.88 1.99
CA ILE A 145 19.33 9.49 2.17
C ILE A 145 20.13 9.04 0.95
N GLN A 146 19.57 9.23 -0.25
CA GLN A 146 20.21 8.88 -1.53
C GLN A 146 21.56 9.59 -1.71
N ARG A 147 21.62 10.91 -1.46
CA ARG A 147 22.86 11.69 -1.61
C ARG A 147 23.98 11.22 -0.69
N LYS A 148 23.63 10.58 0.43
CA LYS A 148 24.59 10.06 1.41
C LYS A 148 24.68 8.54 1.38
N LYS A 149 24.20 7.89 0.32
CA LYS A 149 24.18 6.43 0.19
C LYS A 149 25.54 5.80 0.47
N ASP A 150 26.62 6.37 -0.08
CA ASP A 150 28.00 5.85 0.10
C ASP A 150 28.45 5.78 1.58
N SER A 151 27.78 6.52 2.48
CA SER A 151 28.10 6.49 3.92
C SER A 151 27.41 5.37 4.71
N TRP A 152 26.44 4.67 4.11
CA TRP A 152 25.65 3.64 4.77
C TRP A 152 25.37 2.41 3.91
N ILE A 153 25.44 2.49 2.58
CA ILE A 153 25.02 1.43 1.66
C ILE A 153 25.89 0.18 1.83
N GLU A 154 27.21 0.34 1.90
CA GLU A 154 28.18 -0.76 2.06
C GLU A 154 28.20 -1.38 3.47
N LYS A 155 27.39 -0.88 4.39
CA LYS A 155 27.37 -1.39 5.77
C LYS A 155 26.51 -2.64 5.87
N THR A 156 27.07 -3.67 6.49
CA THR A 156 26.46 -5.00 6.68
C THR A 156 25.95 -5.25 8.10
N THR A 157 25.91 -4.22 8.95
CA THR A 157 25.31 -4.34 10.29
C THR A 157 23.82 -4.63 10.18
N GLU A 158 23.25 -5.38 11.13
CA GLU A 158 21.81 -5.67 11.22
C GLU A 158 20.94 -4.41 11.05
N ARG A 159 21.35 -3.30 11.69
CA ARG A 159 20.69 -2.00 11.57
C ARG A 159 20.68 -1.45 10.13
N ALA A 160 21.79 -1.58 9.42
CA ALA A 160 21.91 -1.13 8.04
C ALA A 160 21.09 -2.01 7.09
N GLU A 161 21.05 -3.32 7.34
CA GLU A 161 20.20 -4.24 6.60
C GLU A 161 18.72 -3.92 6.79
N LYS A 162 18.30 -3.68 8.04
CA LYS A 162 16.96 -3.23 8.36
C LYS A 162 16.60 -1.92 7.66
N LEU A 163 17.52 -0.96 7.63
CA LEU A 163 17.35 0.28 6.87
C LEU A 163 17.13 -0.01 5.38
N LYS A 164 17.95 -0.86 4.74
CA LYS A 164 17.80 -1.24 3.32
C LYS A 164 16.41 -1.83 3.05
N LYS A 165 15.97 -2.77 3.88
CA LYS A 165 14.62 -3.36 3.80
C LYS A 165 13.51 -2.33 3.98
N ASN A 166 13.64 -1.46 4.97
CA ASN A 166 12.67 -0.40 5.25
C ASN A 166 12.62 0.66 4.14
N LEU A 167 13.74 0.97 3.48
CA LEU A 167 13.76 1.86 2.31
C LEU A 167 12.99 1.27 1.13
N ALA A 168 13.08 -0.04 0.91
CA ALA A 168 12.30 -0.76 -0.10
C ALA A 168 10.81 -0.70 0.21
N THR A 169 10.48 -1.02 1.46
CA THR A 169 9.10 -0.98 1.98
C THR A 169 8.49 0.41 1.85
N HIS A 170 9.25 1.46 2.18
CA HIS A 170 8.84 2.85 1.96
C HIS A 170 8.49 3.16 0.50
N GLN A 171 9.23 2.61 -0.47
CA GLN A 171 8.88 2.85 -1.88
C GLN A 171 7.49 2.31 -2.21
N LEU A 172 7.15 1.12 -1.68
CA LEU A 172 5.83 0.51 -1.85
C LEU A 172 4.74 1.34 -1.17
N ARG A 173 4.95 1.71 0.11
CA ARG A 173 4.04 2.55 0.91
C ARG A 173 3.77 3.87 0.20
N ARG A 174 4.82 4.57 -0.20
CA ARG A 174 4.72 5.86 -0.88
C ARG A 174 3.98 5.74 -2.20
N ASP A 175 4.29 4.74 -3.03
CA ASP A 175 3.62 4.61 -4.32
C ASP A 175 2.12 4.30 -4.17
N LYS A 176 1.74 3.49 -3.16
CA LYS A 176 0.34 3.27 -2.81
C LYS A 176 -0.35 4.58 -2.44
N ILE A 177 0.21 5.32 -1.47
CA ILE A 177 -0.35 6.61 -1.06
C ILE A 177 -0.48 7.53 -2.28
N MET A 178 0.53 7.59 -3.14
CA MET A 178 0.45 8.42 -4.33
C MET A 178 -0.68 7.99 -5.27
N GLU A 179 -0.96 6.70 -5.40
CA GLU A 179 -2.08 6.20 -6.19
C GLU A 179 -3.43 6.61 -5.60
N ASP A 180 -3.62 6.40 -4.29
CA ASP A 180 -4.85 6.75 -3.57
C ASP A 180 -5.13 8.27 -3.63
N LEU A 181 -4.06 9.06 -3.60
CA LEU A 181 -4.16 10.51 -3.73
C LEU A 181 -4.51 10.93 -5.16
N ALA A 182 -4.05 10.22 -6.19
CA ALA A 182 -4.30 10.57 -7.59
C ALA A 182 -5.81 10.61 -7.93
N ASP A 183 -6.59 9.69 -7.36
CA ASP A 183 -8.03 9.56 -7.61
C ASP A 183 -8.83 10.76 -7.06
N ASN A 184 -8.30 11.47 -6.08
CA ASN A 184 -8.97 12.58 -5.39
C ASN A 184 -8.47 13.97 -5.81
N LEU A 185 -7.51 14.04 -6.75
CA LEU A 185 -6.94 15.31 -7.20
C LEU A 185 -7.76 15.94 -8.33
N PRO A 186 -7.85 17.29 -8.36
CA PRO A 186 -8.48 17.99 -9.47
C PRO A 186 -7.59 17.89 -10.72
N GLU A 187 -8.22 17.98 -11.90
CA GLU A 187 -7.55 17.67 -13.17
C GLU A 187 -6.33 18.57 -13.45
N ASP A 188 -6.33 19.81 -12.95
CA ASP A 188 -5.21 20.75 -13.08
C ASP A 188 -4.01 20.39 -12.20
N ALA A 189 -4.22 19.68 -11.09
CA ALA A 189 -3.15 19.20 -10.20
C ALA A 189 -2.59 17.84 -10.63
N LYS A 190 -3.38 17.03 -11.35
CA LYS A 190 -2.98 15.67 -11.77
C LYS A 190 -1.68 15.66 -12.58
N ASP A 191 -1.48 16.59 -13.52
CA ASP A 191 -0.25 16.59 -14.35
C ASP A 191 1.04 16.77 -13.54
N ARG A 192 1.03 17.73 -12.61
CA ARG A 192 2.18 17.97 -11.73
C ARG A 192 2.38 16.78 -10.79
N PHE A 193 1.29 16.21 -10.29
CA PHE A 193 1.33 15.05 -9.41
C PHE A 193 1.91 13.81 -10.10
N GLU A 194 1.52 13.55 -11.35
CA GLU A 194 2.03 12.44 -12.15
C GLU A 194 3.52 12.59 -12.46
N LEU A 195 3.97 13.82 -12.79
CA LEU A 195 5.40 14.09 -12.96
C LEU A 195 6.18 13.85 -11.66
N LEU A 196 5.62 14.25 -10.52
CA LEU A 196 6.22 14.02 -9.21
C LEU A 196 6.31 12.52 -8.92
N ARG A 197 5.24 11.75 -9.14
CA ARG A 197 5.21 10.28 -8.98
C ARG A 197 6.26 9.61 -9.87
N GLU A 198 6.37 10.00 -11.14
CA GLU A 198 7.39 9.47 -12.06
C GLU A 198 8.81 9.71 -11.52
N GLN A 199 9.12 10.93 -11.07
CA GLN A 199 10.43 11.25 -10.50
C GLN A 199 10.73 10.45 -9.23
N MET A 200 9.73 10.26 -8.37
CA MET A 200 9.86 9.49 -7.14
C MET A 200 10.12 8.01 -7.42
N LEU A 201 9.40 7.42 -8.37
CA LEU A 201 9.61 6.05 -8.82
C LEU A 201 10.99 5.87 -9.44
N ASP A 202 11.45 6.81 -10.26
CA ASP A 202 12.78 6.74 -10.88
C ASP A 202 13.91 6.80 -9.84
N ARG A 203 13.79 7.71 -8.86
CA ARG A 203 14.73 7.79 -7.73
C ARG A 203 14.68 6.56 -6.83
N GLY A 204 13.49 6.04 -6.56
CA GLY A 204 13.29 4.80 -5.81
C GLY A 204 13.97 3.60 -6.48
N ARG A 205 13.77 3.46 -7.80
CA ARG A 205 14.44 2.44 -8.62
C ARG A 205 15.95 2.55 -8.51
N SER A 206 16.50 3.76 -8.63
CA SER A 206 17.94 3.98 -8.49
C SER A 206 18.43 3.60 -7.09
N LEU A 207 17.77 4.10 -6.04
CA LEU A 207 18.16 3.84 -4.64
C LEU A 207 18.22 2.35 -4.34
N ILE A 208 17.19 1.58 -4.73
CA ILE A 208 17.14 0.15 -4.46
C ILE A 208 18.12 -0.62 -5.36
N GLY A 209 18.25 -0.24 -6.63
CA GLY A 209 19.17 -0.87 -7.57
C GLY A 209 20.65 -0.60 -7.28
N ASP A 210 20.95 0.40 -6.45
CA ASP A 210 22.31 0.70 -6.00
C ASP A 210 22.78 -0.21 -4.84
N ILE A 211 21.88 -1.00 -4.23
CA ILE A 211 22.21 -1.88 -3.09
C ILE A 211 22.74 -3.21 -3.63
N ASP A 212 23.97 -3.56 -3.26
CA ASP A 212 24.65 -4.78 -3.73
C ASP A 212 24.19 -6.05 -3.01
N ASP A 213 24.19 -7.19 -3.71
CA ASP A 213 23.74 -8.49 -3.23
C ASP A 213 24.67 -9.05 -2.14
N ALA A 214 25.96 -8.78 -2.26
CA ALA A 214 27.01 -9.23 -1.34
C ALA A 214 26.91 -8.58 0.05
N GLU A 215 26.09 -7.54 0.21
CA GLU A 215 26.02 -6.71 1.42
C GLU A 215 24.74 -6.91 2.24
N VAL A 216 23.92 -7.88 1.85
CA VAL A 216 22.64 -8.20 2.49
C VAL A 216 22.44 -9.71 2.59
N THR A 217 21.55 -10.16 3.47
CA THR A 217 21.14 -11.58 3.47
C THR A 217 20.33 -11.90 2.22
N SER A 218 20.29 -13.18 1.85
CA SER A 218 19.48 -13.66 0.70
C SER A 218 18.02 -13.23 0.81
N ARG A 219 17.43 -13.28 2.01
CA ARG A 219 16.05 -12.83 2.25
C ARG A 219 15.87 -11.34 1.98
N THR A 220 16.81 -10.51 2.43
CA THR A 220 16.75 -9.06 2.19
C THR A 220 16.98 -8.74 0.71
N PHE A 221 17.89 -9.46 0.05
CA PHE A 221 18.12 -9.32 -1.40
C PHE A 221 16.87 -9.68 -2.21
N GLU A 222 16.20 -10.78 -1.89
CA GLU A 222 14.95 -11.19 -2.53
C GLU A 222 13.87 -10.13 -2.39
N HIS A 223 13.71 -9.54 -1.19
CA HIS A 223 12.79 -8.42 -0.97
C HIS A 223 13.15 -7.19 -1.80
N LEU A 224 14.43 -6.79 -1.77
CA LEU A 224 14.92 -5.65 -2.54
C LEU A 224 14.70 -5.83 -4.04
N ASN A 225 15.02 -7.01 -4.59
CA ASN A 225 14.83 -7.31 -5.99
C ASN A 225 13.34 -7.32 -6.37
N SER A 226 12.49 -7.92 -5.53
CA SER A 226 11.05 -7.94 -5.76
C SER A 226 10.44 -6.53 -5.78
N VAL A 227 10.84 -5.68 -4.82
CA VAL A 227 10.44 -4.28 -4.78
C VAL A 227 10.98 -3.52 -6.00
N TRP A 228 12.24 -3.74 -6.37
CA TRP A 228 12.87 -3.08 -7.52
C TRP A 228 12.14 -3.41 -8.83
N GLU A 229 11.82 -4.67 -9.08
CA GLU A 229 11.08 -5.12 -10.26
C GLU A 229 9.68 -4.48 -10.31
N ARG A 230 8.99 -4.41 -9.16
CA ARG A 230 7.70 -3.73 -9.04
C ARG A 230 7.81 -2.24 -9.36
N ILE A 231 8.77 -1.52 -8.77
CA ILE A 231 9.01 -0.09 -9.04
C ILE A 231 9.34 0.12 -10.52
N GLN A 232 10.18 -0.73 -11.11
CA GLN A 232 10.54 -0.63 -12.52
C GLN A 232 9.32 -0.80 -13.42
N THR A 233 8.44 -1.75 -13.10
CA THR A 233 7.23 -2.03 -13.88
C THR A 233 6.21 -0.90 -13.73
N HIS A 234 6.02 -0.37 -12.51
CA HIS A 234 5.19 0.81 -12.25
C HIS A 234 5.72 2.04 -12.99
N LEU A 235 7.02 2.31 -12.90
CA LEU A 235 7.68 3.42 -13.60
C LEU A 235 7.47 3.33 -15.12
N GLY A 236 7.59 2.13 -15.68
CA GLY A 236 7.30 1.88 -17.10
C GLY A 236 5.85 2.19 -17.47
N ALA A 237 4.89 1.78 -16.63
CA ALA A 237 3.47 2.10 -16.84
C ALA A 237 3.18 3.61 -16.75
N VAL A 238 3.77 4.30 -15.79
CA VAL A 238 3.62 5.77 -15.62
C VAL A 238 4.25 6.53 -16.79
N LYS A 239 5.46 6.15 -17.23
CA LYS A 239 6.12 6.77 -18.38
C LYS A 239 5.32 6.59 -19.67
N GLU A 240 4.81 5.39 -19.91
CA GLU A 240 3.97 5.12 -21.08
C GLU A 240 2.67 5.93 -21.04
N PHE A 241 2.01 5.98 -19.88
CA PHE A 241 0.84 6.85 -19.67
C PHE A 241 1.15 8.32 -19.99
N ASN A 242 2.23 8.87 -19.42
CA ASN A 242 2.61 10.26 -19.63
C ASN A 242 2.95 10.56 -21.09
N LYS A 243 3.54 9.59 -21.80
CA LYS A 243 3.84 9.69 -23.23
C LYS A 243 2.55 9.70 -24.06
N GLN A 244 1.68 8.72 -23.89
CA GLN A 244 0.42 8.60 -24.63
C GLN A 244 -0.51 9.79 -24.34
N LYS A 245 -0.58 10.25 -23.08
CA LYS A 245 -1.32 11.46 -22.70
C LYS A 245 -0.83 12.69 -23.49
N LYS A 246 0.48 12.88 -23.62
CA LYS A 246 1.05 13.98 -24.40
C LYS A 246 0.71 13.86 -25.90
N GLU A 247 0.75 12.65 -26.44
CA GLU A 247 0.35 12.39 -27.84
C GLU A 247 -1.12 12.76 -28.07
N ILE A 248 -2.03 12.37 -27.17
CA ILE A 248 -3.46 12.74 -27.22
C ILE A 248 -3.65 14.26 -27.13
N LEU A 249 -2.99 14.92 -26.17
CA LEU A 249 -3.11 16.37 -25.98
C LEU A 249 -2.62 17.16 -27.20
N ASN A 250 -1.55 16.70 -27.86
CA ASN A 250 -0.97 17.34 -29.03
C ASN A 250 -1.70 16.98 -30.34
N ASN A 251 -2.60 16.01 -30.35
CA ASN A 251 -3.34 15.63 -31.54
C ASN A 251 -4.34 16.73 -31.93
N SER A 252 -4.11 17.41 -33.06
CA SER A 252 -4.98 18.47 -33.57
C SER A 252 -6.28 17.96 -34.20
N GLU A 253 -6.36 16.67 -34.52
CA GLU A 253 -7.54 16.02 -35.09
C GLU A 253 -8.59 15.67 -34.03
N LEU A 254 -8.21 15.72 -32.75
CA LEU A 254 -9.11 15.46 -31.63
C LEU A 254 -9.71 16.75 -31.09
N THR A 255 -11.02 16.73 -30.87
CA THR A 255 -11.73 17.78 -30.13
C THR A 255 -11.34 17.74 -28.65
N THR A 256 -11.62 18.81 -27.91
CA THR A 256 -11.36 18.86 -26.46
C THR A 256 -12.06 17.73 -25.71
N GLU A 257 -13.31 17.43 -26.07
CA GLU A 257 -14.10 16.36 -25.43
C GLU A 257 -13.51 14.97 -25.69
N GLU A 258 -13.05 14.72 -26.92
CA GLU A 258 -12.40 13.46 -27.28
C GLU A 258 -11.06 13.27 -26.57
N LYS A 259 -10.28 14.34 -26.40
CA LYS A 259 -9.03 14.30 -25.64
C LYS A 259 -9.29 13.92 -24.18
N VAL A 260 -10.29 14.56 -23.56
CA VAL A 260 -10.68 14.24 -22.17
C VAL A 260 -11.05 12.78 -22.05
N GLU A 261 -11.86 12.26 -22.98
CA GLU A 261 -12.33 10.89 -22.93
C GLU A 261 -11.23 9.86 -23.19
N GLN A 262 -10.35 10.08 -24.17
CA GLN A 262 -9.20 9.20 -24.40
C GLN A 262 -8.22 9.20 -23.23
N ILE A 263 -8.00 10.36 -22.59
CA ILE A 263 -7.17 10.44 -21.37
C ILE A 263 -7.83 9.67 -20.23
N ARG A 264 -9.16 9.72 -20.11
CA ARG A 264 -9.92 8.96 -19.10
C ARG A 264 -9.78 7.45 -19.30
N ILE A 265 -9.94 6.96 -20.53
CA ILE A 265 -9.72 5.55 -20.88
C ILE A 265 -8.28 5.16 -20.55
N LEU A 266 -7.31 6.01 -20.92
CA LEU A 266 -5.90 5.77 -20.66
C LEU A 266 -5.58 5.72 -19.15
N GLN A 267 -6.27 6.51 -18.32
CA GLN A 267 -6.18 6.44 -16.86
C GLN A 267 -6.73 5.10 -16.33
N GLU A 268 -7.87 4.65 -16.84
CA GLU A 268 -8.50 3.36 -16.50
C GLU A 268 -7.60 2.17 -16.89
N GLU A 269 -7.06 2.17 -18.11
CA GLU A 269 -6.11 1.13 -18.58
C GLU A 269 -4.85 1.06 -17.72
N ARG A 270 -4.31 2.22 -17.33
CA ARG A 270 -3.17 2.29 -16.42
C ARG A 270 -3.52 1.70 -15.06
N LYS A 271 -4.67 2.06 -14.48
CA LYS A 271 -5.10 1.54 -13.17
C LYS A 271 -5.18 0.01 -13.19
N LEU A 272 -5.79 -0.57 -14.22
CA LEU A 272 -5.83 -2.03 -14.40
C LEU A 272 -4.44 -2.65 -14.54
N LYS A 273 -3.52 -1.97 -15.23
CA LYS A 273 -2.13 -2.43 -15.35
C LYS A 273 -1.44 -2.43 -13.98
N LEU A 274 -1.64 -1.40 -13.16
CA LEU A 274 -1.08 -1.36 -11.80
C LEU A 274 -1.69 -2.44 -10.90
N GLU A 275 -3.01 -2.63 -10.92
CA GLU A 275 -3.69 -3.73 -10.22
C GLU A 275 -3.15 -5.10 -10.66
N SER A 276 -2.90 -5.29 -11.97
CA SER A 276 -2.32 -6.54 -12.48
C SER A 276 -0.89 -6.78 -11.98
N ILE A 277 -0.10 -5.72 -11.77
CA ILE A 277 1.27 -5.85 -11.23
C ILE A 277 1.20 -6.30 -9.77
N ARG A 278 0.25 -5.75 -9.00
CA ARG A 278 0.03 -6.15 -7.60
C ARG A 278 -0.39 -7.62 -7.47
N LEU A 279 -1.33 -8.09 -8.28
CA LEU A 279 -1.74 -9.50 -8.32
C LEU A 279 -0.63 -10.47 -8.75
N ASN A 280 0.38 -9.96 -9.45
CA ASN A 280 1.54 -10.73 -9.89
C ASN A 280 2.75 -10.53 -8.98
N TYR A 281 2.57 -9.92 -7.79
CA TYR A 281 3.65 -9.73 -6.85
C TYR A 281 4.22 -11.08 -6.40
N LYS A 282 5.44 -11.36 -6.85
CA LYS A 282 6.09 -12.66 -6.77
C LYS A 282 6.23 -13.18 -5.34
N GLY A 283 6.65 -12.32 -4.40
CA GLY A 283 6.88 -12.72 -3.01
C GLY A 283 5.62 -13.24 -2.32
N PHE A 284 4.48 -12.58 -2.51
CA PHE A 284 3.19 -13.03 -1.97
C PHE A 284 2.70 -14.30 -2.66
N TYR A 285 2.82 -14.37 -3.99
CA TYR A 285 2.32 -15.50 -4.75
C TYR A 285 3.10 -16.79 -4.44
N GLU A 286 4.43 -16.72 -4.30
CA GLU A 286 5.26 -17.89 -3.98
C GLU A 286 4.99 -18.42 -2.56
N ASP A 287 4.79 -17.52 -1.58
CA ASP A 287 4.41 -17.89 -0.22
C ASP A 287 3.05 -18.60 -0.18
N LEU A 288 2.04 -18.06 -0.89
CA LEU A 288 0.73 -18.71 -1.01
C LEU A 288 0.82 -20.07 -1.70
N VAL A 289 1.59 -20.20 -2.77
CA VAL A 289 1.81 -21.49 -3.45
C VAL A 289 2.46 -22.49 -2.51
N SER A 290 3.47 -22.08 -1.75
CA SER A 290 4.15 -22.96 -0.79
C SER A 290 3.20 -23.46 0.30
N LYS A 291 2.39 -22.55 0.88
CA LYS A 291 1.35 -22.90 1.87
C LYS A 291 0.29 -23.82 1.28
N ALA A 292 -0.19 -23.54 0.07
CA ALA A 292 -1.17 -24.39 -0.60
C ALA A 292 -0.62 -25.80 -0.86
N GLN A 293 0.66 -25.90 -1.27
CA GLN A 293 1.35 -27.18 -1.47
C GLN A 293 1.57 -27.95 -0.17
N SER A 294 1.75 -27.26 0.97
CA SER A 294 1.83 -27.88 2.29
C SER A 294 0.47 -28.29 2.86
N GLY A 295 -0.62 -28.03 2.13
CA GLY A 295 -1.97 -28.48 2.46
C GLY A 295 -2.86 -27.42 3.11
N ASP A 296 -2.40 -26.16 3.16
CA ASP A 296 -3.19 -25.02 3.63
C ASP A 296 -4.34 -24.72 2.64
N LEU A 297 -5.56 -25.01 3.07
CA LEU A 297 -6.78 -24.79 2.28
C LEU A 297 -7.08 -23.30 2.07
N GLN A 298 -6.75 -22.44 3.04
CA GLN A 298 -6.97 -21.00 2.91
C GLN A 298 -6.01 -20.42 1.87
N ALA A 299 -4.75 -20.85 1.88
CA ALA A 299 -3.79 -20.46 0.84
C ALA A 299 -4.21 -20.95 -0.55
N GLY A 300 -4.73 -22.18 -0.66
CA GLY A 300 -5.30 -22.72 -1.89
C GLY A 300 -6.48 -21.89 -2.42
N HIS A 301 -7.41 -21.52 -1.54
CA HIS A 301 -8.52 -20.62 -1.88
C HIS A 301 -8.02 -19.28 -2.40
N ARG A 302 -7.13 -18.62 -1.67
CA ARG A 302 -6.55 -17.32 -2.07
C ARG A 302 -5.93 -17.36 -3.46
N LEU A 303 -5.25 -18.45 -3.84
CA LEU A 303 -4.72 -18.60 -5.20
C LEU A 303 -5.79 -18.68 -6.29
N GLU A 304 -6.89 -19.39 -6.03
CA GLU A 304 -8.04 -19.45 -6.94
C GLU A 304 -8.66 -18.06 -7.11
N VAL A 305 -8.85 -17.38 -5.98
CA VAL A 305 -9.38 -16.03 -5.92
C VAL A 305 -8.51 -15.03 -6.70
N ILE A 306 -7.19 -15.12 -6.60
CA ILE A 306 -6.23 -14.33 -7.39
C ILE A 306 -6.34 -14.68 -8.89
N SER A 307 -6.51 -15.95 -9.23
CA SER A 307 -6.70 -16.38 -10.63
C SER A 307 -7.92 -15.74 -11.25
N ASP A 308 -9.04 -15.72 -10.54
CA ASP A 308 -10.27 -15.12 -11.02
C ASP A 308 -10.17 -13.60 -11.07
N ALA A 309 -9.52 -12.96 -10.10
CA ALA A 309 -9.19 -11.54 -10.16
C ALA A 309 -8.39 -11.20 -11.44
N LYS A 310 -7.40 -12.02 -11.83
CA LYS A 310 -6.64 -11.83 -13.08
C LYS A 310 -7.54 -11.93 -14.32
N LYS A 311 -8.47 -12.88 -14.37
CA LYS A 311 -9.43 -13.00 -15.49
C LYS A 311 -10.32 -11.76 -15.58
N ILE A 312 -10.85 -11.29 -14.45
CA ILE A 312 -11.71 -10.10 -14.40
C ILE A 312 -10.95 -8.86 -14.85
N LEU A 313 -9.71 -8.66 -14.39
CA LEU A 313 -8.88 -7.54 -14.86
C LEU A 313 -8.61 -7.62 -16.36
N GLN A 314 -8.36 -8.83 -16.88
CA GLN A 314 -8.16 -9.03 -18.31
C GLN A 314 -9.43 -8.71 -19.12
N GLU A 315 -10.61 -9.13 -18.65
CA GLU A 315 -11.89 -8.81 -19.29
C GLU A 315 -12.20 -7.32 -19.24
N LYS A 316 -12.00 -6.66 -18.09
CA LYS A 316 -12.11 -5.20 -17.96
C LYS A 316 -11.18 -4.49 -18.94
N ASN A 317 -9.94 -4.92 -19.06
CA ASN A 317 -8.97 -4.35 -20.00
C ASN A 317 -9.44 -4.50 -21.47
N ASN A 318 -10.02 -5.65 -21.82
CA ASN A 318 -10.58 -5.85 -23.16
C ASN A 318 -11.77 -4.93 -23.43
N LEU A 319 -12.65 -4.71 -22.43
CA LEU A 319 -13.77 -3.77 -22.56
C LEU A 319 -13.31 -2.33 -22.76
N PHE A 320 -12.25 -1.89 -22.07
CA PHE A 320 -11.69 -0.54 -22.29
C PHE A 320 -11.08 -0.40 -23.68
N LYS A 321 -10.36 -1.42 -24.17
CA LYS A 321 -9.84 -1.43 -25.54
C LYS A 321 -10.95 -1.42 -26.59
N GLU A 322 -12.00 -2.21 -26.40
CA GLU A 322 -13.17 -2.24 -27.28
C GLU A 322 -13.85 -0.87 -27.33
N ARG A 323 -14.05 -0.24 -26.16
CA ARG A 323 -14.60 1.12 -26.08
C ARG A 323 -13.71 2.12 -26.82
N SER A 324 -12.40 2.09 -26.59
CA SER A 324 -11.44 2.97 -27.25
C SER A 324 -11.50 2.85 -28.77
N GLN A 325 -11.56 1.62 -29.29
CA GLN A 325 -11.69 1.36 -30.73
C GLN A 325 -13.01 1.89 -31.29
N LYS A 326 -14.15 1.57 -30.67
CA LYS A 326 -15.46 2.07 -31.12
C LYS A 326 -15.53 3.59 -31.11
N MET A 327 -14.94 4.24 -30.12
CA MET A 327 -14.85 5.70 -30.04
C MET A 327 -14.08 6.29 -31.23
N MET A 328 -13.01 5.65 -31.69
CA MET A 328 -12.29 6.09 -32.90
C MET A 328 -13.11 5.86 -34.17
N GLU A 329 -13.88 4.78 -34.23
CA GLU A 329 -14.70 4.42 -35.39
C GLU A 329 -15.89 5.37 -35.60
N LEU A 330 -16.44 5.99 -34.55
CA LEU A 330 -17.56 6.94 -34.66
C LEU A 330 -17.32 8.08 -35.65
N LYS A 331 -16.07 8.51 -35.83
CA LYS A 331 -15.72 9.56 -36.82
C LYS A 331 -15.90 9.10 -38.27
N SER A 332 -15.73 7.81 -38.52
CA SER A 332 -15.86 7.23 -39.86
C SER A 332 -17.32 7.04 -40.28
N GLU A 333 -18.27 7.18 -39.36
CA GLU A 333 -19.70 6.95 -39.59
C GLU A 333 -20.43 8.15 -40.22
N GLY A 334 -19.75 9.30 -40.42
CA GLY A 334 -20.36 10.47 -41.06
C GLY A 334 -21.47 11.15 -40.23
N LEU A 335 -21.48 10.92 -38.92
CA LEU A 335 -22.42 11.48 -37.95
C LEU A 335 -22.17 12.98 -37.69
N THR A 336 -23.20 13.70 -37.25
CA THR A 336 -23.03 15.08 -36.73
C THR A 336 -22.33 15.07 -35.37
N GLU A 337 -21.71 16.19 -34.95
CA GLU A 337 -21.05 16.28 -33.64
C GLU A 337 -21.98 15.93 -32.47
N GLU A 338 -23.25 16.31 -32.54
CA GLU A 338 -24.24 16.02 -31.50
C GLU A 338 -24.60 14.53 -31.44
N GLN A 339 -24.72 13.88 -32.61
CA GLN A 339 -24.92 12.44 -32.69
C GLN A 339 -23.69 11.66 -32.21
N ILE A 340 -22.48 12.14 -32.51
CA ILE A 340 -21.24 11.55 -32.00
C ILE A 340 -21.24 11.64 -30.47
N ARG A 341 -21.57 12.80 -29.87
CA ARG A 341 -21.66 12.93 -28.40
C ARG A 341 -22.67 11.98 -27.77
N GLU A 342 -23.87 11.89 -28.33
CA GLU A 342 -24.90 10.98 -27.82
C GLU A 342 -24.44 9.53 -27.92
N ARG A 343 -23.82 9.15 -29.04
CA ARG A 343 -23.31 7.80 -29.25
C ARG A 343 -22.12 7.47 -28.36
N MET A 344 -21.22 8.44 -28.13
CA MET A 344 -20.15 8.35 -27.15
C MET A 344 -20.75 8.05 -25.77
N GLN A 345 -21.70 8.86 -25.29
CA GLN A 345 -22.34 8.65 -23.98
C GLN A 345 -23.01 7.27 -23.87
N GLN A 346 -23.71 6.82 -24.91
CA GLN A 346 -24.29 5.47 -24.93
C GLN A 346 -23.23 4.37 -24.80
N LEU A 347 -22.08 4.52 -25.47
CA LEU A 347 -20.96 3.59 -25.33
C LEU A 347 -20.38 3.63 -23.90
N ILE A 348 -20.27 4.81 -23.29
CA ILE A 348 -19.85 4.96 -21.90
C ILE A 348 -20.76 4.12 -21.00
N ASP A 349 -22.08 4.37 -21.09
CA ASP A 349 -23.06 3.74 -20.22
C ASP A 349 -23.13 2.21 -20.44
N GLU A 350 -23.04 1.76 -21.70
CA GLU A 350 -22.99 0.33 -22.05
C GLU A 350 -21.79 -0.36 -21.41
N HIS A 351 -20.59 0.22 -21.53
CA HIS A 351 -19.38 -0.39 -20.99
C HIS A 351 -19.33 -0.29 -19.47
N THR A 352 -19.80 0.80 -18.87
CA THR A 352 -19.96 0.92 -17.42
C THR A 352 -20.87 -0.18 -16.89
N LYS A 353 -21.98 -0.46 -17.56
CA LYS A 353 -22.88 -1.56 -17.16
C LYS A 353 -22.20 -2.93 -17.30
N LYS A 354 -21.50 -3.19 -18.41
CA LYS A 354 -20.74 -4.46 -18.58
C LYS A 354 -19.70 -4.66 -17.47
N ILE A 355 -19.00 -3.59 -17.07
CA ILE A 355 -18.03 -3.64 -15.97
C ILE A 355 -18.71 -3.98 -14.65
N GLU A 356 -19.89 -3.41 -14.38
CA GLU A 356 -20.66 -3.71 -13.17
C GLU A 356 -21.18 -5.16 -13.18
N ASP A 357 -21.66 -5.65 -14.33
CA ASP A 357 -22.07 -7.04 -14.50
C ASP A 357 -20.90 -8.02 -14.27
N LEU A 358 -19.67 -7.65 -14.69
CA LEU A 358 -18.47 -8.43 -14.39
C LEU A 358 -18.17 -8.50 -12.89
N LYS A 359 -18.34 -7.39 -12.16
CA LYS A 359 -18.22 -7.39 -10.70
C LYS A 359 -19.27 -8.27 -10.04
N GLY A 360 -20.51 -8.21 -10.50
CA GLY A 360 -21.59 -9.06 -9.99
C GLY A 360 -21.29 -10.56 -10.16
N LYS A 361 -20.91 -10.98 -11.39
CA LYS A 361 -20.55 -12.37 -11.68
C LYS A 361 -19.36 -12.88 -10.86
N SER A 362 -18.40 -11.99 -10.62
CA SER A 362 -17.23 -12.26 -9.76
C SER A 362 -17.65 -12.61 -8.33
N VAL A 363 -18.57 -11.85 -7.75
CA VAL A 363 -19.07 -12.07 -6.38
C VAL A 363 -19.84 -13.38 -6.30
N GLU A 364 -20.68 -13.68 -7.29
CA GLU A 364 -21.43 -14.95 -7.35
C GLU A 364 -20.51 -16.17 -7.46
N LEU A 365 -19.47 -16.11 -8.30
CA LEU A 365 -18.48 -17.19 -8.43
C LEU A 365 -17.77 -17.48 -7.09
N ARG A 366 -17.38 -16.42 -6.37
CA ARG A 366 -16.71 -16.54 -5.07
C ARG A 366 -17.62 -17.09 -3.99
N ARG A 367 -18.89 -16.71 -4.02
CA ARG A 367 -19.90 -17.29 -3.13
C ARG A 367 -19.96 -18.81 -3.31
N ALA A 368 -20.04 -19.27 -4.55
CA ALA A 368 -20.06 -20.70 -4.84
C ALA A 368 -18.75 -21.42 -4.44
N GLN A 369 -17.60 -20.78 -4.62
CA GLN A 369 -16.30 -21.32 -4.19
C GLN A 369 -16.17 -21.40 -2.67
N SER A 370 -16.63 -20.39 -1.94
CA SER A 370 -16.58 -20.34 -0.47
C SER A 370 -17.47 -21.42 0.14
N GLU A 371 -18.70 -21.54 -0.37
CA GLU A 371 -19.64 -22.61 0.03
C GLU A 371 -19.00 -24.00 -0.20
N PHE A 372 -18.30 -24.21 -1.32
CA PHE A 372 -17.60 -25.47 -1.60
C PHE A 372 -16.44 -25.78 -0.64
N ILE A 373 -15.73 -24.77 -0.14
CA ILE A 373 -14.62 -24.96 0.80
C ILE A 373 -15.12 -25.28 2.19
N GLU A 374 -16.16 -24.58 2.65
CA GLU A 374 -16.84 -24.85 3.92
C GLU A 374 -17.30 -26.33 3.94
N ASP A 375 -18.00 -26.77 2.88
CA ASP A 375 -18.41 -28.17 2.71
C ASP A 375 -17.22 -29.16 2.78
N ARG A 376 -16.07 -28.81 2.19
CA ARG A 376 -14.87 -29.67 2.24
C ARG A 376 -14.20 -29.68 3.62
N GLN A 377 -14.20 -28.56 4.34
CA GLN A 377 -13.66 -28.47 5.68
C GLN A 377 -14.50 -29.30 6.64
N ASP A 378 -15.81 -29.17 6.55
CA ASP A 378 -16.77 -29.96 7.32
C ASP A 378 -16.61 -31.45 7.05
N MET A 379 -16.50 -31.85 5.77
CA MET A 379 -16.25 -33.25 5.41
C MET A 379 -14.91 -33.77 5.96
N ARG A 380 -13.85 -32.94 5.98
CA ARG A 380 -12.56 -33.33 6.58
C ARG A 380 -12.66 -33.48 8.09
N ALA A 381 -13.35 -32.57 8.76
CA ALA A 381 -13.59 -32.64 10.20
C ALA A 381 -14.39 -33.89 10.56
N GLU A 382 -15.40 -34.24 9.74
CA GLU A 382 -16.19 -35.45 9.91
C GLU A 382 -15.33 -36.70 9.75
N ILE A 383 -14.51 -36.79 8.69
CA ILE A 383 -13.58 -37.91 8.46
C ILE A 383 -12.60 -38.06 9.62
N GLU A 384 -12.01 -36.95 10.10
CA GLU A 384 -11.05 -37.00 11.20
C GLU A 384 -11.73 -37.41 12.52
N SER A 385 -12.95 -36.93 12.77
CA SER A 385 -13.75 -37.35 13.92
C SER A 385 -14.07 -38.85 13.87
N ALA A 386 -14.39 -39.38 12.68
CA ALA A 386 -14.64 -40.79 12.45
C ALA A 386 -13.37 -41.62 12.65
N ARG A 387 -12.21 -41.12 12.20
CA ARG A 387 -10.90 -41.74 12.41
C ARG A 387 -10.56 -41.83 13.89
N ILE A 388 -10.68 -40.73 14.63
CA ILE A 388 -10.45 -40.70 16.09
C ILE A 388 -11.39 -41.66 16.82
N LYS A 389 -12.66 -41.74 16.38
CA LYS A 389 -13.64 -42.68 16.96
C LYS A 389 -13.26 -44.14 16.66
N ALA A 390 -12.78 -44.44 15.47
CA ALA A 390 -12.32 -45.78 15.10
C ALA A 390 -11.07 -46.17 15.89
N GLU A 391 -10.08 -45.28 16.02
CA GLU A 391 -8.86 -45.50 16.83
C GLU A 391 -9.21 -45.75 18.30
N ARG A 392 -10.18 -45.03 18.87
CA ARG A 392 -10.68 -45.30 20.23
C ARG A 392 -11.34 -46.67 20.36
N LEU A 393 -12.19 -47.06 19.40
CA LEU A 393 -12.85 -48.37 19.39
C LEU A 393 -11.84 -49.52 19.25
N GLU A 394 -10.80 -49.36 18.43
CA GLU A 394 -9.70 -50.33 18.35
C GLU A 394 -8.93 -50.43 19.67
N SER A 395 -8.60 -49.29 20.28
CA SER A 395 -7.94 -49.26 21.59
C SER A 395 -8.79 -49.93 22.68
N ASP A 396 -10.09 -49.65 22.73
CA ASP A 396 -11.01 -50.27 23.67
C ASP A 396 -11.12 -51.79 23.45
N ARG A 397 -11.19 -52.24 22.19
CA ARG A 397 -11.21 -53.66 21.81
C ARG A 397 -9.91 -54.38 22.19
N GLU A 398 -8.76 -53.77 21.97
CA GLU A 398 -7.47 -54.32 22.44
C GLU A 398 -7.42 -54.43 23.97
N THR A 399 -8.03 -53.46 24.66
CA THR A 399 -8.10 -53.44 26.13
C THR A 399 -9.05 -54.52 26.66
N GLU A 400 -10.15 -54.80 25.97
CA GLU A 400 -11.07 -55.90 26.30
C GLU A 400 -10.46 -57.29 26.01
N LEU A 401 -9.77 -57.46 24.89
CA LEU A 401 -9.04 -58.70 24.55
C LEU A 401 -7.94 -59.03 25.58
N ARG A 402 -7.30 -58.01 26.17
CA ARG A 402 -6.37 -58.20 27.30
C ARG A 402 -7.07 -58.54 28.62
N ARG A 403 -8.33 -58.14 28.81
CA ARG A 403 -9.11 -58.41 30.03
C ARG A 403 -9.74 -59.80 30.03
N TYR A 404 -10.05 -60.39 28.87
CA TYR A 404 -10.65 -61.74 28.75
C TYR A 404 -9.95 -62.57 27.66
N PRO A 405 -8.77 -63.16 27.93
CA PRO A 405 -8.01 -63.91 26.93
C PRO A 405 -8.61 -65.28 26.54
N ASN A 406 -9.62 -65.78 27.26
CA ASN A 406 -10.13 -67.16 27.14
C ASN A 406 -11.66 -67.25 27.02
N THR A 407 -12.27 -66.61 26.03
CA THR A 407 -13.67 -66.89 25.63
C THR A 407 -13.83 -66.91 24.11
N VAL A 408 -13.00 -67.71 23.44
CA VAL A 408 -13.28 -68.18 22.07
C VAL A 408 -13.07 -69.70 22.10
N GLU A 409 -14.17 -70.44 22.22
CA GLU A 409 -14.29 -71.83 21.76
C GLU A 409 -15.02 -71.82 20.41
#